data_AF-A0A3P0NA04-F1
#
_entry.id   AF-A0A3P0NA04-F1
#
_cell.length_a   1.000
_cell.length_b   1.000
_cell.length_c   1.000
_cell.angle_alpha   90.00
_cell.angle_beta   90.00
_cell.angle_gamma   90.00
#
_symmetry.space_group_name_H-M   'P 1'
#
loop_
_entity.id
_entity.type
_entity.pdbx_description
1 polymer ?
#
loop_
_entity_poly.entity_id
_entity_poly.type
_entity_poly.pdbx_seq_one_letter_code
_entity_poly.pdbx_strand_id
1 'polypeptide(L)'
;MATMSAKKRDKLPAKAFAGPDRSYPVNDRAHAANAKARATQAVNAGRMSGSEKAKIDAKADKVLGESPKRGERTAKHKATK
;
A
#
# COMPACT_ATOMS: atom_id res chain seq x y z
N MET A 1 14.34 -6.20 -10.36
CA MET A 1 13.18 -6.67 -9.59
C MET A 1 13.70 -7.44 -8.39
N ALA A 2 13.35 -7.07 -7.15
CA ALA A 2 13.77 -7.84 -5.98
C ALA A 2 13.01 -9.18 -5.98
N THR A 3 13.70 -10.27 -6.30
CA THR A 3 13.11 -11.61 -6.34
C THR A 3 12.99 -12.14 -4.91
N MET A 4 11.81 -11.98 -4.32
CA MET A 4 11.47 -12.77 -3.13
C MET A 4 11.23 -14.23 -3.55
N SER A 5 11.84 -15.16 -2.84
CA SER A 5 11.51 -16.59 -2.99
C SER A 5 10.08 -16.84 -2.53
N ALA A 6 9.40 -17.82 -3.15
CA ALA A 6 8.03 -18.21 -2.78
C ALA A 6 7.89 -18.47 -1.27
N LYS A 7 8.88 -19.15 -0.68
CA LYS A 7 8.95 -19.40 0.78
C LYS A 7 8.90 -18.13 1.62
N LYS A 8 9.56 -17.04 1.19
CA LYS A 8 9.53 -15.76 1.91
C LYS A 8 8.18 -15.07 1.73
N ARG A 9 7.61 -15.11 0.52
CA ARG A 9 6.28 -14.58 0.23
C ARG A 9 5.21 -15.27 1.07
N ASP A 10 5.25 -16.60 1.19
CA ASP A 10 4.21 -17.37 1.88
C ASP A 10 4.18 -17.09 3.38
N LYS A 11 5.34 -16.83 3.99
CA LYS A 11 5.46 -16.40 5.39
C LYS A 11 4.95 -14.98 5.66
N LEU A 12 4.70 -14.16 4.63
CA LEU A 12 4.20 -12.81 4.85
C LEU A 12 2.73 -12.85 5.33
N PRO A 13 2.37 -12.09 6.37
CA PRO A 13 0.99 -12.05 6.84
C PRO A 13 0.07 -11.39 5.80
N ALA A 14 -1.24 -11.66 5.88
CA ALA A 14 -2.23 -11.07 4.96
C ALA A 14 -2.18 -9.53 4.91
N LYS A 15 -1.80 -8.88 6.03
CA LYS A 15 -1.61 -7.41 6.09
C LYS A 15 -0.51 -6.88 5.16
N ALA A 16 0.43 -7.73 4.75
CA ALA A 16 1.48 -7.39 3.79
C ALA A 16 0.97 -7.39 2.34
N PHE A 17 -0.31 -7.66 2.11
CA PHE A 17 -0.93 -7.66 0.79
C PHE A 17 -2.22 -6.86 0.76
N ALA A 18 -2.37 -6.10 -0.33
CA ALA A 18 -3.43 -5.13 -0.48
C ALA A 18 -4.65 -5.64 -1.27
N GLY A 19 -4.45 -6.55 -2.23
CA GLY A 19 -5.51 -7.06 -3.10
C GLY A 19 -5.91 -8.53 -2.85
N PRO A 20 -6.87 -9.04 -3.64
CA PRO A 20 -7.33 -10.43 -3.56
C PRO A 20 -6.18 -11.40 -3.81
N ASP A 21 -6.25 -12.58 -3.21
CA ASP A 21 -5.26 -13.66 -3.35
C ASP A 21 -3.79 -13.25 -3.13
N ARG A 22 -3.57 -12.22 -2.31
CA ARG A 22 -2.25 -11.67 -2.01
C ARG A 22 -1.53 -11.11 -3.26
N SER A 23 -2.28 -10.57 -4.23
CA SER A 23 -1.78 -10.11 -5.54
C SER A 23 -0.99 -8.79 -5.51
N TYR A 24 -1.16 -7.97 -4.47
CA TYR A 24 -0.55 -6.65 -4.35
C TYR A 24 0.30 -6.55 -3.08
N PRO A 25 1.58 -6.98 -3.11
CA PRO A 25 2.46 -6.84 -1.97
C PRO A 25 2.61 -5.37 -1.58
N VAL A 26 2.55 -5.11 -0.28
CA VAL A 26 2.73 -3.81 0.38
C VAL A 26 3.63 -3.98 1.61
N ASN A 27 4.56 -4.93 1.56
CA ASN A 27 5.49 -5.23 2.65
C ASN A 27 6.48 -4.09 2.94
N ASP A 28 6.73 -3.22 1.95
CA ASP A 28 7.56 -2.03 2.08
C ASP A 28 6.99 -0.87 1.24
N ARG A 29 7.60 0.31 1.37
CA ARG A 29 7.16 1.52 0.66
C ARG A 29 7.24 1.39 -0.86
N ALA A 30 8.25 0.71 -1.39
CA ALA A 30 8.41 0.57 -2.84
C ALA A 30 7.32 -0.32 -3.44
N HIS A 31 7.00 -1.43 -2.76
CA HIS A 31 5.90 -2.33 -3.10
C HIS A 31 4.54 -1.63 -2.96
N ALA A 32 4.35 -0.82 -1.92
CA ALA A 32 3.12 -0.03 -1.74
C ALA A 32 2.89 1.00 -2.86
N ALA A 33 3.92 1.75 -3.26
CA ALA A 33 3.82 2.68 -4.39
C ALA A 33 3.51 1.94 -5.70
N ASN A 34 4.18 0.81 -5.95
CA ASN A 34 3.89 -0.03 -7.11
C ASN A 34 2.46 -0.60 -7.07
N ALA A 35 1.95 -0.97 -5.89
CA ALA A 35 0.60 -1.48 -5.75
C ALA A 35 -0.44 -0.45 -6.20
N LYS A 36 -0.32 0.83 -5.80
CA LYS A 36 -1.19 1.93 -6.25
C LYS A 36 -1.14 2.12 -7.77
N ALA A 37 0.08 2.12 -8.33
CA ALA A 37 0.27 2.29 -9.77
C ALA A 37 -0.35 1.12 -10.56
N ARG A 38 -0.13 -0.11 -10.12
CA ARG A 38 -0.69 -1.33 -10.74
C ARG A 38 -2.21 -1.42 -10.58
N ALA A 39 -2.76 -1.02 -9.44
CA ALA A 39 -4.21 -0.98 -9.23
C ALA A 39 -4.86 0.05 -10.16
N THR A 40 -4.24 1.22 -10.33
CA THR A 40 -4.69 2.24 -11.30
C THR A 40 -4.66 1.71 -12.73
N GLN A 41 -3.59 1.04 -13.13
CA GLN A 41 -3.50 0.40 -14.45
C GLN A 41 -4.59 -0.68 -14.63
N ALA A 42 -4.88 -1.47 -13.59
CA ALA A 42 -5.89 -2.52 -13.66
C ALA A 42 -7.31 -1.97 -13.84
N VAL A 43 -7.66 -0.87 -13.17
CA VAL A 43 -8.94 -0.18 -13.36
C VAL A 43 -9.03 0.40 -14.76
N ASN A 44 -7.98 1.08 -15.23
CA ASN A 44 -7.96 1.65 -16.58
C ASN A 44 -8.04 0.58 -17.68
N ALA A 45 -7.50 -0.62 -17.41
CA ALA A 45 -7.60 -1.78 -18.29
C ALA A 45 -8.93 -2.54 -18.16
N GLY A 46 -9.87 -2.09 -17.31
CA GLY A 46 -11.16 -2.75 -17.09
C GLY A 46 -11.07 -4.09 -16.34
N ARG A 47 -9.93 -4.42 -15.72
CA ARG A 47 -9.69 -5.68 -14.99
C ARG A 47 -10.04 -5.59 -13.51
N MET A 48 -10.37 -4.40 -13.02
CA MET A 48 -10.61 -4.12 -11.62
C MET A 48 -11.65 -3.00 -11.46
N SER A 49 -12.48 -3.09 -10.42
CA SER A 49 -13.42 -2.02 -10.08
C SER A 49 -12.72 -0.88 -9.31
N GLY A 50 -13.26 0.34 -9.41
CA GLY A 50 -12.76 1.48 -8.64
C GLY A 50 -12.79 1.24 -7.12
N SER A 51 -13.80 0.51 -6.63
CA SER A 51 -13.93 0.11 -5.22
C SER A 51 -12.79 -0.80 -4.76
N GLU A 52 -12.30 -1.66 -5.63
CA GLU A 52 -11.21 -2.59 -5.33
C GLU A 52 -9.85 -1.88 -5.36
N LYS A 53 -9.66 -0.96 -6.32
CA LYS A 53 -8.53 -0.01 -6.30
C LYS A 53 -8.49 0.77 -4.99
N ALA A 54 -9.62 1.31 -4.53
CA ALA A 54 -9.66 2.09 -3.29
C ALA A 54 -9.23 1.27 -2.06
N LYS A 55 -9.58 -0.02 -2.00
CA LYS A 55 -9.12 -0.93 -0.93
C LYS A 55 -7.60 -1.15 -1.00
N ILE A 56 -7.05 -1.28 -2.21
CA ILE A 56 -5.60 -1.46 -2.42
C ILE A 56 -4.86 -0.18 -2.04
N ASP A 57 -5.33 0.97 -2.52
CA ASP A 57 -4.77 2.28 -2.23
C ASP A 57 -4.77 2.56 -0.72
N ALA A 58 -5.89 2.33 -0.03
CA ALA A 58 -5.98 2.56 1.41
C ALA A 58 -5.00 1.71 2.23
N LYS A 59 -4.69 0.48 1.79
CA LYS A 59 -3.67 -0.35 2.44
C LYS A 59 -2.25 0.08 2.08
N ALA A 60 -2.02 0.49 0.83
CA ALA A 60 -0.74 1.04 0.41
C ALA A 60 -0.41 2.35 1.16
N ASP A 61 -1.39 3.24 1.34
CA ASP A 61 -1.24 4.52 2.03
C ASP A 61 -0.86 4.36 3.49
N LYS A 62 -1.37 3.31 4.15
CA LYS A 62 -0.97 2.93 5.52
C LYS A 62 0.52 2.59 5.60
N VAL A 63 1.10 2.00 4.56
CA VAL A 63 2.51 1.59 4.49
C VAL A 63 3.41 2.75 4.04
N LEU A 64 2.94 3.54 3.07
CA LEU A 64 3.63 4.76 2.64
C LEU A 64 3.70 5.80 3.77
N GLY A 65 2.77 5.73 4.73
CA GLY A 65 2.64 6.71 5.80
C GLY A 65 2.06 8.02 5.25
N GLU A 66 1.17 7.90 4.26
CA GLU A 66 0.32 8.98 3.72
C GLU A 66 -0.98 9.14 4.53
N SER A 67 -1.23 8.28 5.53
CA SER A 67 -2.08 8.66 6.65
C SER A 67 -1.41 9.81 7.43
N PRO A 68 -2.15 10.86 7.85
CA PRO A 68 -1.57 12.06 8.45
C PRO A 68 -0.68 11.66 9.62
N LYS A 69 0.64 11.81 9.41
CA LYS A 69 1.68 11.35 10.32
C LYS A 69 1.34 11.83 11.72
N ARG A 70 1.13 10.88 12.64
CA ARG A 70 1.06 11.15 14.08
C ARG A 70 2.36 11.78 14.61
N GLY A 71 3.45 11.74 13.84
CA GLY A 71 4.71 12.46 14.12
C GLY A 71 4.82 13.89 13.55
N GLU A 72 3.89 14.35 12.71
CA GLU A 72 3.81 15.76 12.28
C GLU A 72 2.74 16.55 13.07
N ARG A 73 1.93 15.86 13.88
CA ARG A 73 1.02 16.51 14.83
C ARG A 73 1.74 17.17 16.00
N THR A 74 2.96 16.72 16.33
CA THR A 74 3.78 17.30 17.41
C THR A 74 4.65 18.46 16.94
N ALA A 75 5.00 18.54 15.65
CA ALA A 75 5.75 19.68 15.10
C ALA A 75 4.87 20.92 14.88
N LYS A 76 3.60 20.73 14.49
CA LYS A 76 2.67 21.86 14.29
C LYS A 76 2.04 22.40 15.58
N HIS A 77 1.95 21.60 16.65
CA HIS A 77 1.41 22.07 17.95
C HIS A 77 2.37 22.93 18.77
N LYS A 78 3.66 22.98 18.40
CA LYS A 78 4.69 23.75 19.12
C LYS A 78 5.07 25.07 18.44
N ALA A 79 4.56 25.32 17.23
CA ALA A 79 4.82 26.55 16.46
C ALA A 79 3.71 27.62 16.63
N THR A 80 2.69 27.34 17.42
CA THR A 80 1.55 28.24 17.72
C THR A 80 1.44 28.57 19.23
N LYS A 81 2.57 28.53 19.96
CA LYS A 81 2.63 29.08 21.32
C LYS A 81 3.57 30.27 21.37
#